data_AF-G6AEN2-F1
#
_entry.id   AF-G6AEN2-F1
#
_cell.length_a   1.000
_cell.length_b   1.000
_cell.length_c   1.000
_cell.angle_alpha   90.00
_cell.angle_beta   90.00
_cell.angle_gamma   90.00
#
_symmetry.space_group_name_H-M   'P 1'
#
loop_
_entity.id
_entity.type
_entity.pdbx_description
1 polymer ?
#
loop_
_entity_poly.entity_id
_entity_poly.type
_entity_poly.pdbx_seq_one_letter_code
_entity_poly.pdbx_strand_id
1 'polypeptide(L)'
;MKRIIILICFIACTTITTWAAKAQSIPVLVKQADGTTITVILQGDEHINWYIALDGTLLVQGSDNNYYVGRVANNGHLTATKQLAHEPAFRSQTERSLIQKQDKERFYSYVRSVAAQSENAYKESPMTRISIGTSSDGVAYFPHTGSPKALVILAEFADTLFTIQNTKQVFSNYLMNEGHFTETAYGQNMNYKGVRGYFKDCSYGQFTPAFDVVGPVKLPKPQTYYGVGNDNITDLMTDACNAVDNEVDFSQYDANGDGLVDLVYIIYAGHSANYRGNASTDIWPKSGTTILSKTFDGKSIRRYGVSNELAGRENKKKERETINGIGLFCHEFSHTLGLPDIYAYDRYEGENNEAVNQNNQGMEYWDLMDGGTDVWGGRIPSPYLAWERETMGWMSIDTLTTDCHISNLKTIDNGGKAYKILNPSAANEYVVLQSIQKGGWYQGWGNKNITYPKGLLIYRISYASDKVNLHDGPNNVKGKPRVIVIPADGEIIAAAHAGTMNNYLLQHNNDLYPYNGIDSIKGFKMLDESILGRSIFNITETDGVDINNRYVSFDFRDSITTGIQSAAIKETNISDNRIYTLDGRFVGTDKDILSRGIYIQDRKKFVK
;
A
#
# COMPACT_ATOMS: atom_id res chain seq x y z
N MET A 1 28.80 34.86 47.59
CA MET A 1 27.72 33.84 47.59
C MET A 1 26.42 34.48 47.12
N LYS A 2 25.93 34.11 45.93
CA LYS A 2 24.52 34.08 45.54
C LYS A 2 24.43 33.55 44.10
N ARG A 3 23.77 32.41 43.94
CA ARG A 3 23.34 31.81 42.67
C ARG A 3 22.10 32.58 42.16
N ILE A 4 21.92 32.66 40.84
CA ILE A 4 20.65 32.70 40.05
C ILE A 4 21.11 32.77 38.58
N ILE A 5 21.19 31.62 37.88
CA ILE A 5 20.20 31.05 36.95
C ILE A 5 19.96 31.96 35.73
N ILE A 6 20.53 31.53 34.61
CA ILE A 6 20.38 32.06 33.25
C ILE A 6 19.02 31.59 32.71
N LEU A 7 18.13 32.53 32.41
CA LEU A 7 16.86 32.30 31.73
C LEU A 7 17.08 32.59 30.24
N ILE A 8 17.27 31.55 29.42
CA ILE A 8 17.21 31.65 27.96
C ILE A 8 15.78 31.30 27.55
N CYS A 9 15.02 32.32 27.19
CA CYS A 9 13.72 32.19 26.53
C CYS A 9 13.93 31.70 25.09
N PHE A 10 13.82 30.40 24.86
CA PHE A 10 13.53 29.85 23.54
C PHE A 10 12.01 29.87 23.36
N ILE A 11 11.49 30.89 22.68
CA ILE A 11 10.15 30.83 22.07
C ILE A 11 10.35 30.10 20.75
N ALA A 12 10.17 28.79 20.77
CA ALA A 12 10.00 27.97 19.57
C ALA A 12 8.52 28.05 19.18
N CYS A 13 8.19 28.89 18.19
CA CYS A 13 6.94 28.78 17.47
C CYS A 13 6.97 27.48 16.65
N THR A 14 6.42 26.41 17.22
CA THR A 14 6.16 25.15 16.51
C THR A 14 4.97 25.35 15.59
N THR A 15 5.22 25.34 14.28
CA THR A 15 4.18 25.29 13.26
C THR A 15 3.54 23.91 13.20
N ILE A 16 2.23 23.95 12.97
CA ILE A 16 1.23 22.88 12.85
C ILE A 16 1.49 22.07 11.56
N THR A 17 1.42 20.73 11.62
CA THR A 17 1.33 19.87 10.43
C THR A 17 -0.15 19.56 10.13
N THR A 18 -0.60 20.01 8.97
CA THR A 18 -1.85 19.66 8.27
C THR A 18 -1.50 18.82 7.03
N TRP A 19 -2.34 17.90 6.56
CA TRP A 19 -2.14 17.26 5.24
C TRP A 19 -3.27 17.55 4.24
N ALA A 20 -2.85 18.06 3.08
CA ALA A 20 -3.24 17.64 1.73
C ALA A 20 -2.17 18.15 0.74
N ALA A 21 -1.85 17.36 -0.28
CA ALA A 21 -1.24 17.72 -1.57
C ALA A 21 0.10 18.53 -1.62
N LYS A 22 0.89 18.26 -2.66
CA LYS A 22 1.99 19.09 -3.17
C LYS A 22 1.62 20.58 -3.19
N ALA A 23 2.55 21.46 -2.80
CA ALA A 23 2.44 22.89 -3.10
C ALA A 23 2.32 23.08 -4.62
N GLN A 24 1.19 23.61 -5.09
CA GLN A 24 1.08 23.99 -6.49
C GLN A 24 2.13 25.05 -6.82
N SER A 25 3.16 24.65 -7.58
CA SER A 25 4.17 25.53 -8.17
C SER A 25 3.58 26.38 -9.31
N ILE A 26 2.32 26.82 -9.16
CA ILE A 26 1.69 27.77 -10.06
C ILE A 26 2.21 29.16 -9.69
N PRO A 27 2.70 29.95 -10.66
CA PRO A 27 3.06 31.33 -10.39
C PRO A 27 1.84 32.13 -9.93
N VAL A 28 1.86 32.61 -8.69
CA VAL A 28 0.78 33.41 -8.10
C VAL A 28 1.21 34.87 -8.09
N LEU A 29 0.41 35.74 -8.73
CA LEU A 29 0.62 37.19 -8.68
C LEU A 29 0.10 37.74 -7.34
N VAL A 30 1.01 38.22 -6.51
CA VAL A 30 0.72 38.77 -5.18
C VAL A 30 0.87 40.28 -5.20
N LYS A 31 -0.11 41.01 -4.68
CA LYS A 31 -0.01 42.46 -4.43
C LYS A 31 0.60 42.72 -3.06
N GLN A 32 1.68 43.49 -3.03
CA GLN A 32 2.45 43.79 -1.82
C GLN A 32 2.00 45.10 -1.17
N ALA A 33 2.42 45.32 0.07
CA ALA A 33 1.99 46.45 0.89
C ALA A 33 2.36 47.84 0.33
N ASP A 34 3.39 47.92 -0.52
CA ASP A 34 3.78 49.15 -1.22
C ASP A 34 2.95 49.41 -2.50
N GLY A 35 1.97 48.55 -2.78
CA GLY A 35 1.07 48.63 -3.93
C GLY A 35 1.60 47.94 -5.18
N THR A 36 2.84 47.44 -5.17
CA THR A 36 3.43 46.70 -6.30
C THR A 36 2.93 45.25 -6.34
N THR A 37 3.25 44.53 -7.40
CA THR A 37 2.94 43.10 -7.52
C THR A 37 4.20 42.28 -7.76
N ILE A 38 4.22 41.04 -7.28
CA ILE A 38 5.26 40.05 -7.57
C ILE A 38 4.64 38.68 -7.79
N THR A 39 5.11 37.99 -8.82
CA THR A 39 4.75 36.61 -9.12
C THR A 39 5.70 35.67 -8.38
N VAL A 40 5.14 34.87 -7.48
CA VAL A 40 5.88 33.94 -6.64
C VAL A 40 5.47 32.51 -6.93
N ILE A 41 6.44 31.60 -6.86
CA ILE A 41 6.24 30.16 -6.99
C ILE A 41 6.72 29.52 -5.70
N LEU A 42 5.85 28.78 -5.02
CA LEU A 42 6.25 27.94 -3.89
C LEU A 42 6.88 26.64 -4.43
N GLN A 43 8.05 26.29 -3.90
CA GLN A 43 8.85 25.13 -4.25
C GLN A 43 9.14 24.32 -2.98
N GLY A 44 9.33 23.02 -3.13
CA GLY A 44 9.59 22.10 -2.01
C GLY A 44 8.33 21.43 -1.47
N ASP A 45 8.42 20.87 -0.27
CA ASP A 45 7.42 20.01 0.37
C ASP A 45 7.27 20.35 1.87
N GLU A 46 6.61 19.49 2.63
CA GLU A 46 6.37 19.62 4.07
C GLU A 46 7.65 19.55 4.93
N HIS A 47 8.77 19.06 4.38
CA HIS A 47 10.05 18.92 5.07
C HIS A 47 10.99 20.11 4.80
N ILE A 48 10.96 20.67 3.60
CA ILE A 48 11.63 21.93 3.27
C ILE A 48 10.94 22.61 2.08
N ASN A 49 10.43 23.83 2.29
CA ASN A 49 9.84 24.65 1.24
C ASN A 49 10.42 26.08 1.22
N TRP A 50 10.38 26.70 0.04
CA TRP A 50 10.87 28.04 -0.20
C TRP A 50 10.14 28.68 -1.40
N TYR A 51 10.09 30.00 -1.43
CA TYR A 51 9.51 30.72 -2.55
C TYR A 51 10.58 31.11 -3.56
N ILE A 52 10.23 31.11 -4.84
CA ILE A 52 11.05 31.70 -5.90
C ILE A 52 10.25 32.71 -6.72
N ALA A 53 10.92 33.72 -7.26
CA ALA A 53 10.35 34.51 -8.35
C ALA A 53 10.45 33.73 -9.68
N LEU A 54 9.79 34.21 -10.74
CA LEU A 54 9.83 33.61 -12.09
C LEU A 54 11.25 33.40 -12.64
N ASP A 55 12.23 34.20 -12.21
CA ASP A 55 13.63 34.09 -12.63
C ASP A 55 14.49 33.25 -11.67
N GLY A 56 13.86 32.50 -10.77
CA GLY A 56 14.52 31.60 -9.83
C GLY A 56 15.20 32.32 -8.66
N THR A 57 14.95 33.62 -8.45
CA THR A 57 15.39 34.34 -7.25
C THR A 57 14.78 33.71 -6.00
N LEU A 58 15.59 33.36 -4.99
CA LEU A 58 15.08 32.81 -3.73
C LEU A 58 14.39 33.91 -2.92
N LEU A 59 13.18 33.66 -2.44
CA LEU A 59 12.36 34.61 -1.70
C LEU A 59 11.97 34.03 -0.34
N VAL A 60 11.70 34.91 0.61
CA VAL A 60 11.14 34.55 1.91
C VAL A 60 9.94 35.45 2.18
N GLN A 61 8.82 34.84 2.56
CA GLN A 61 7.64 35.59 2.98
C GLN A 61 7.85 36.10 4.40
N GLY A 62 7.64 37.39 4.62
CA GLY A 62 7.64 37.99 5.96
C GLY A 62 6.35 37.68 6.70
N SER A 63 6.34 37.91 8.02
CA SER A 63 5.15 37.76 8.87
C SER A 63 4.02 38.74 8.51
N ASP A 64 4.31 39.73 7.67
CA ASP A 64 3.37 40.71 7.12
C ASP A 64 2.82 40.31 5.74
N ASN A 65 3.04 39.06 5.33
CA ASN A 65 2.65 38.46 4.05
C ASN A 65 3.30 39.07 2.80
N ASN A 66 4.29 39.94 2.96
CA ASN A 66 5.10 40.48 1.86
C ASN A 66 6.27 39.55 1.51
N TYR A 67 6.80 39.65 0.28
CA TYR A 67 7.91 38.81 -0.18
C TYR A 67 9.21 39.59 -0.26
N TYR A 68 10.24 39.08 0.42
CA TYR A 68 11.55 39.71 0.52
C TYR A 68 12.61 38.89 -0.21
N VAL A 69 13.63 39.55 -0.73
CA VAL A 69 14.80 38.86 -1.30
C VAL A 69 15.45 38.01 -0.20
N GLY A 70 15.58 36.71 -0.42
CA GLY A 70 16.17 35.79 0.54
C GLY A 70 17.69 35.89 0.63
N ARG A 71 18.26 35.64 1.80
CA ARG A 71 19.69 35.47 2.04
C ARG A 71 19.97 34.03 2.42
N VAL A 72 20.89 33.40 1.68
CA VAL A 72 21.40 32.06 2.02
C VAL A 72 22.50 32.19 3.08
N ALA A 73 22.32 31.52 4.21
CA ALA A 73 23.28 31.47 5.31
C ALA A 73 24.37 30.41 5.05
N ASN A 74 25.44 30.43 5.85
CA ASN A 74 26.59 29.53 5.67
C ASN A 74 26.26 28.04 5.86
N ASN A 75 25.16 27.71 6.54
CA ASN A 75 24.65 26.35 6.69
C ASN A 75 23.64 25.96 5.59
N GLY A 76 23.41 26.83 4.61
CA GLY A 76 22.46 26.59 3.52
C GLY A 76 21.02 26.99 3.84
N HIS A 77 20.69 27.48 5.04
CA HIS A 77 19.34 27.98 5.33
C HIS A 77 19.01 29.29 4.62
N LEU A 78 17.75 29.44 4.20
CA LEU A 78 17.23 30.66 3.59
C LEU A 78 16.56 31.53 4.66
N THR A 79 16.89 32.83 4.69
CA THR A 79 16.34 33.80 5.66
C THR A 79 15.93 35.09 4.96
N ALA A 80 14.90 35.78 5.48
CA ALA A 80 14.44 37.03 4.88
C ALA A 80 15.46 38.16 5.07
N THR A 81 15.67 38.98 4.03
CA THR A 81 16.24 40.31 4.20
C THR A 81 15.13 41.34 4.46
N LYS A 82 15.49 42.60 4.72
CA LYS A 82 14.51 43.71 4.80
C LYS A 82 14.10 44.26 3.43
N GLN A 83 14.67 43.75 2.34
CA GLN A 83 14.45 44.28 1.00
C GLN A 83 13.25 43.60 0.34
N LEU A 84 12.16 44.36 0.15
CA LEU A 84 10.99 43.91 -0.58
C LEU A 84 11.38 43.53 -2.02
N ALA A 85 10.89 42.39 -2.49
CA ALA A 85 11.20 41.86 -3.80
C ALA A 85 10.15 42.26 -4.82
N HIS A 86 10.58 42.72 -5.99
CA HIS A 86 9.70 43.07 -7.10
C HIS A 86 9.88 42.10 -8.29
N GLU A 87 8.94 42.17 -9.22
CA GLU A 87 9.08 41.50 -10.53
C GLU A 87 10.42 41.84 -11.17
N PRO A 88 11.05 40.91 -11.90
CA PRO A 88 12.38 41.11 -12.50
C PRO A 88 12.53 42.42 -13.29
N ALA A 89 11.46 42.87 -13.96
CA ALA A 89 11.41 44.11 -14.73
C ALA A 89 11.52 45.39 -13.87
N PHE A 90 11.07 45.36 -12.61
CA PHE A 90 10.95 46.54 -11.75
C PHE A 90 11.94 46.57 -10.57
N ARG A 91 12.86 45.61 -10.49
CA ARG A 91 13.81 45.52 -9.38
C ARG A 91 14.75 46.72 -9.31
N SER A 92 14.92 47.25 -8.10
CA SER A 92 15.93 48.23 -7.76
C SER A 92 17.36 47.67 -7.88
N GLN A 93 18.35 48.56 -7.94
CA GLN A 93 19.77 48.16 -7.96
C GLN A 93 20.18 47.40 -6.68
N THR A 94 19.54 47.73 -5.55
CA THR A 94 19.74 47.08 -4.26
C THR A 94 19.25 45.62 -4.29
N GLU A 95 18.06 45.36 -4.84
CA GLU A 95 17.55 44.00 -5.02
C GLU A 95 18.47 43.18 -5.90
N ARG A 96 18.87 43.69 -7.07
CA ARG A 96 19.77 42.98 -8.00
C ARG A 96 21.09 42.60 -7.31
N SER A 97 21.63 43.51 -6.49
CA SER A 97 22.86 43.29 -5.74
C SER A 97 22.72 42.24 -4.61
N LEU A 98 21.54 42.11 -3.99
CA LEU A 98 21.26 41.08 -2.99
C LEU A 98 21.01 39.72 -3.62
N ILE A 99 20.32 39.67 -4.76
CA ILE A 99 20.03 38.45 -5.51
C ILE A 99 21.32 37.81 -6.02
N GLN A 100 22.26 38.62 -6.53
CA GLN A 100 23.58 38.13 -6.97
C GLN A 100 24.41 37.49 -5.84
N LYS A 101 24.08 37.78 -4.57
CA LYS A 101 24.76 37.22 -3.40
C LYS A 101 24.11 35.92 -2.89
N GLN A 102 23.06 35.43 -3.54
CA GLN A 102 22.42 34.16 -3.16
C GLN A 102 23.32 32.99 -3.59
N ASP A 103 23.89 32.29 -2.62
CA ASP A 103 24.63 31.04 -2.83
C ASP A 103 23.63 29.88 -3.03
N LYS A 104 23.05 29.81 -4.23
CA LYS A 104 21.97 28.86 -4.55
C LYS A 104 22.44 27.41 -4.48
N GLU A 105 23.67 27.10 -4.87
CA GLU A 105 24.20 25.73 -4.80
C GLU A 105 24.34 25.24 -3.37
N ARG A 106 24.74 26.11 -2.44
CA ARG A 106 24.77 25.77 -1.02
C ARG A 106 23.36 25.54 -0.47
N PHE A 107 22.40 26.37 -0.84
CA PHE A 107 21.00 26.18 -0.48
C PHE A 107 20.47 24.83 -0.99
N TYR A 108 20.64 24.52 -2.28
CA TYR A 108 20.17 23.26 -2.85
C TYR A 108 20.95 22.03 -2.37
N SER A 109 22.22 22.17 -2.00
CA SER A 109 22.98 21.09 -1.35
C SER A 109 22.47 20.80 0.05
N TYR A 110 22.06 21.83 0.80
CA TYR A 110 21.39 21.65 2.08
C TYR A 110 20.04 20.94 1.91
N VAL A 111 19.21 21.38 0.96
CA VAL A 111 17.94 20.71 0.60
C VAL A 111 18.16 19.22 0.28
N ARG A 112 19.18 18.89 -0.54
CA ARG A 112 19.54 17.49 -0.85
C ARG A 112 20.03 16.70 0.37
N SER A 113 20.74 17.34 1.30
CA SER A 113 21.24 16.67 2.51
C SER A 113 20.14 16.35 3.52
N VAL A 114 19.10 17.19 3.60
CA VAL A 114 17.88 16.91 4.38
C VAL A 114 17.14 15.72 3.75
N ALA A 115 17.05 15.66 2.42
CA ALA A 115 16.47 14.52 1.71
C ALA A 115 17.29 13.21 1.83
N ALA A 116 18.61 13.29 2.02
CA ALA A 116 19.49 12.11 2.12
C ALA A 116 19.63 11.56 3.56
N GLN A 117 19.23 12.31 4.59
CA GLN A 117 19.27 11.85 5.99
C GLN A 117 18.12 10.87 6.34
N SER A 118 17.13 10.70 5.46
CA SER A 118 16.12 9.63 5.56
C SER A 118 16.62 8.24 5.10
N GLU A 119 17.81 8.15 4.48
CA GLU A 119 18.31 6.94 3.82
C GLU A 119 19.46 6.19 4.54
N ASN A 120 19.88 6.59 5.75
CA ASN A 120 21.08 5.97 6.37
C ASN A 120 20.91 5.51 7.83
N ALA A 121 20.64 4.22 8.03
CA ALA A 121 21.12 3.47 9.20
C ALA A 121 21.29 1.97 8.88
N TYR A 122 22.54 1.49 8.87
CA TYR A 122 22.94 0.11 8.58
C TYR A 122 23.68 -0.50 9.80
N LYS A 123 23.24 -1.66 10.30
CA LYS A 123 24.02 -2.93 10.37
C LYS A 123 23.31 -4.08 11.11
N GLU A 124 23.36 -5.24 10.44
CA GLU A 124 23.28 -6.65 10.89
C GLU A 124 21.92 -7.29 11.23
N SER A 125 21.25 -7.83 10.20
CA SER A 125 20.50 -9.10 10.18
C SER A 125 20.13 -9.47 8.72
N PRO A 126 19.79 -10.74 8.38
CA PRO A 126 19.61 -11.15 6.99
C PRO A 126 18.46 -10.37 6.31
N MET A 127 18.79 -9.53 5.33
CA MET A 127 17.86 -8.61 4.67
C MET A 127 16.93 -9.35 3.69
N THR A 128 15.67 -9.53 4.07
CA THR A 128 14.53 -9.89 3.19
C THR A 128 13.16 -9.45 3.73
N ARG A 129 13.10 -8.84 4.92
CA ARG A 129 11.85 -8.42 5.55
C ARG A 129 11.76 -6.90 5.46
N ILE A 130 10.74 -6.42 4.76
CA ILE A 130 10.33 -5.02 4.81
C ILE A 130 9.42 -4.88 6.03
N SER A 131 9.57 -3.83 6.83
CA SER A 131 8.79 -3.60 8.06
C SER A 131 8.07 -2.27 7.99
N ILE A 132 7.02 -2.08 8.80
CA ILE A 132 6.42 -0.76 8.95
C ILE A 132 7.49 0.24 9.43
N GLY A 133 7.59 1.37 8.74
CA GLY A 133 8.46 2.48 9.06
C GLY A 133 7.91 3.35 10.19
N THR A 134 8.47 4.54 10.34
CA THR A 134 7.95 5.56 11.25
C THR A 134 7.15 6.58 10.45
N SER A 135 6.16 7.23 11.06
CA SER A 135 5.48 8.33 10.37
C SER A 135 6.44 9.49 10.11
N SER A 136 6.25 10.19 9.00
CA SER A 136 7.06 11.36 8.62
C SER A 136 6.83 12.57 9.53
N ASP A 137 5.66 12.64 10.18
CA ASP A 137 5.25 13.72 11.08
C ASP A 137 5.51 13.44 12.57
N GLY A 138 6.17 12.30 12.88
CA GLY A 138 6.52 11.87 14.23
C GLY A 138 5.34 11.36 15.08
N VAL A 139 4.12 11.29 14.54
CA VAL A 139 2.96 10.69 15.21
C VAL A 139 3.01 9.18 15.07
N ALA A 140 3.12 8.44 16.19
CA ALA A 140 3.11 6.98 16.17
C ALA A 140 1.93 6.41 15.37
N TYR A 141 2.17 5.35 14.60
CA TYR A 141 1.09 4.56 14.01
C TYR A 141 0.30 3.85 15.11
N PHE A 142 -0.97 3.57 14.84
CA PHE A 142 -1.77 2.75 15.73
C PHE A 142 -1.13 1.35 15.85
N PRO A 143 -1.03 0.78 17.07
CA PRO A 143 -0.36 -0.51 17.22
C PRO A 143 -1.03 -1.60 16.38
N HIS A 144 -0.23 -2.40 15.68
CA HIS A 144 -0.70 -3.50 14.84
C HIS A 144 -0.42 -4.88 15.46
N THR A 145 -0.21 -4.95 16.78
CA THR A 145 -0.10 -6.20 17.55
C THR A 145 -0.82 -6.09 18.89
N GLY A 146 -1.18 -7.23 19.49
CA GLY A 146 -1.93 -7.27 20.75
C GLY A 146 -3.40 -6.89 20.58
N SER A 147 -3.97 -6.25 21.61
CA SER A 147 -5.36 -5.80 21.63
C SER A 147 -5.47 -4.30 21.98
N PRO A 148 -4.86 -3.41 21.19
CA PRO A 148 -4.93 -1.97 21.44
C PRO A 148 -6.37 -1.46 21.30
N LYS A 149 -6.66 -0.34 21.96
CA LYS A 149 -7.99 0.27 21.97
C LYS A 149 -8.03 1.49 21.05
N ALA A 150 -9.02 1.53 20.17
CA ALA A 150 -9.37 2.71 19.40
C ALA A 150 -10.70 3.27 19.91
N LEU A 151 -10.77 4.58 20.13
CA LEU A 151 -12.02 5.26 20.41
C LEU A 151 -12.79 5.45 19.10
N VAL A 152 -14.04 5.00 19.04
CA VAL A 152 -14.91 5.20 17.86
C VAL A 152 -16.12 6.05 18.23
N ILE A 153 -16.21 7.25 17.67
CA ILE A 153 -17.30 8.19 17.90
C ILE A 153 -18.30 8.09 16.76
N LEU A 154 -19.55 7.78 17.09
CA LEU A 154 -20.67 7.85 16.15
C LEU A 154 -21.16 9.29 16.08
N ALA A 155 -21.05 9.94 14.92
CA ALA A 155 -21.37 11.36 14.77
C ALA A 155 -22.53 11.59 13.78
N GLU A 156 -23.56 12.28 14.25
CA GLU A 156 -24.60 12.88 13.42
C GLU A 156 -24.35 14.37 13.24
N PHE A 157 -24.95 14.96 12.23
CA PHE A 157 -24.84 16.38 11.94
C PHE A 157 -26.11 17.14 12.30
N ALA A 158 -26.08 18.46 12.21
CA ALA A 158 -27.25 19.29 12.47
C ALA A 158 -28.47 18.89 11.60
N ASP A 159 -28.19 18.50 10.35
CA ASP A 159 -29.14 18.21 9.26
C ASP A 159 -29.16 16.75 8.78
N THR A 160 -28.10 15.97 9.01
CA THR A 160 -28.02 14.56 8.65
C THR A 160 -27.93 13.67 9.89
N LEU A 161 -28.92 12.80 10.08
CA LEU A 161 -29.01 11.83 11.18
C LEU A 161 -28.80 10.40 10.68
N PHE A 162 -28.39 9.49 11.56
CA PHE A 162 -28.27 8.06 11.27
C PHE A 162 -29.62 7.52 10.81
N THR A 163 -29.59 6.70 9.77
CA THR A 163 -30.76 5.96 9.29
C THR A 163 -30.90 4.64 10.04
N ILE A 164 -29.77 4.02 10.39
CA ILE A 164 -29.66 2.81 11.18
C ILE A 164 -30.10 3.07 12.62
N GLN A 165 -31.12 2.34 13.06
CA GLN A 165 -31.61 2.37 14.44
C GLN A 165 -30.72 1.51 15.35
N ASN A 166 -30.71 1.81 16.65
CA ASN A 166 -29.80 1.19 17.62
C ASN A 166 -28.33 1.30 17.17
N THR A 167 -27.98 2.45 16.59
CA THR A 167 -26.72 2.70 15.87
C THR A 167 -25.49 2.23 16.64
N LYS A 168 -25.39 2.58 17.94
CA LYS A 168 -24.30 2.14 18.80
C LYS A 168 -24.15 0.63 18.84
N GLN A 169 -25.24 -0.11 19.04
CA GLN A 169 -25.22 -1.56 19.08
C GLN A 169 -24.85 -2.16 17.71
N VAL A 170 -25.43 -1.63 16.64
CA VAL A 170 -25.18 -2.10 15.27
C VAL A 170 -23.70 -1.90 14.90
N PHE A 171 -23.14 -0.71 15.14
CA PHE A 171 -21.73 -0.45 14.84
C PHE A 171 -20.77 -1.12 15.82
N SER A 172 -21.14 -1.31 17.09
CA SER A 172 -20.35 -2.14 18.01
C SER A 172 -20.23 -3.57 17.47
N ASN A 173 -21.31 -4.16 16.98
CA ASN A 173 -21.28 -5.49 16.37
C ASN A 173 -20.50 -5.49 15.04
N TYR A 174 -20.73 -4.51 14.16
CA TYR A 174 -20.01 -4.33 12.90
C TYR A 174 -18.48 -4.31 13.09
N LEU A 175 -18.01 -3.63 14.14
CA LEU A 175 -16.59 -3.52 14.46
C LEU A 175 -16.06 -4.75 15.20
N MET A 176 -16.78 -5.25 16.21
CA MET A 176 -16.24 -6.24 17.15
C MET A 176 -16.56 -7.70 16.84
N ASN A 177 -17.48 -7.98 15.91
CA ASN A 177 -17.88 -9.36 15.62
C ASN A 177 -16.75 -10.16 14.97
N GLU A 178 -16.34 -11.26 15.61
CA GLU A 178 -15.34 -12.19 15.07
C GLU A 178 -15.97 -13.36 14.29
N GLY A 179 -17.28 -13.55 14.44
CA GLY A 179 -18.06 -14.57 13.75
C GLY A 179 -18.81 -14.03 12.53
N HIS A 180 -19.63 -14.89 11.95
CA HIS A 180 -20.56 -14.50 10.91
C HIS A 180 -21.74 -13.73 11.49
N PHE A 181 -22.17 -12.67 10.79
CA PHE A 181 -23.38 -11.95 11.14
C PHE A 181 -24.63 -12.76 10.81
N THR A 182 -25.66 -12.60 11.63
CA THR A 182 -26.99 -13.19 11.38
C THR A 182 -28.06 -12.12 11.14
N GLU A 183 -27.76 -10.88 11.50
CA GLU A 183 -28.63 -9.72 11.47
C GLU A 183 -28.82 -9.22 10.03
N THR A 184 -30.08 -9.11 9.60
CA THR A 184 -30.43 -8.74 8.22
C THR A 184 -30.98 -7.33 8.08
N ALA A 185 -31.31 -6.66 9.19
CA ALA A 185 -32.09 -5.41 9.22
C ALA A 185 -31.50 -4.29 8.33
N TYR A 186 -30.18 -4.23 8.23
CA TYR A 186 -29.43 -3.27 7.42
C TYR A 186 -28.39 -3.96 6.53
N GLY A 187 -28.57 -5.25 6.24
CA GLY A 187 -27.64 -6.06 5.44
C GLY A 187 -26.34 -6.46 6.16
N GLN A 188 -26.31 -6.49 7.49
CA GLN A 188 -25.09 -6.86 8.24
C GLN A 188 -24.62 -8.27 7.90
N ASN A 189 -25.55 -9.22 7.72
CA ASN A 189 -25.31 -10.59 7.28
C ASN A 189 -24.65 -10.73 5.90
N MET A 190 -24.54 -9.64 5.13
CA MET A 190 -23.78 -9.64 3.89
C MET A 190 -22.28 -9.55 4.15
N ASN A 191 -21.86 -8.95 5.26
CA ASN A 191 -20.46 -8.93 5.67
C ASN A 191 -20.04 -10.34 6.10
N TYR A 192 -18.83 -10.79 5.71
CA TYR A 192 -18.34 -12.10 6.12
C TYR A 192 -18.14 -12.18 7.64
N LYS A 193 -17.40 -11.22 8.21
CA LYS A 193 -17.17 -10.99 9.65
C LYS A 193 -17.07 -9.49 9.91
N GLY A 194 -17.00 -9.09 11.18
CA GLY A 194 -16.71 -7.70 11.56
C GLY A 194 -15.23 -7.34 11.38
N VAL A 195 -14.92 -6.06 11.58
CA VAL A 195 -13.56 -5.51 11.39
C VAL A 195 -12.52 -6.23 12.26
N ARG A 196 -12.81 -6.43 13.55
CA ARG A 196 -11.97 -7.22 14.46
C ARG A 196 -11.77 -8.63 13.95
N GLY A 197 -12.83 -9.28 13.43
CA GLY A 197 -12.75 -10.61 12.85
C GLY A 197 -11.80 -10.68 11.64
N TYR A 198 -11.84 -9.67 10.76
CA TYR A 198 -10.93 -9.54 9.62
C TYR A 198 -9.46 -9.48 10.06
N PHE A 199 -9.12 -8.54 10.96
CA PHE A 199 -7.74 -8.38 11.42
C PHE A 199 -7.26 -9.56 12.27
N LYS A 200 -8.15 -10.18 13.06
CA LYS A 200 -7.84 -11.40 13.81
C LYS A 200 -7.50 -12.56 12.88
N ASP A 201 -8.27 -12.77 11.82
CA ASP A 201 -8.01 -13.82 10.83
C ASP A 201 -6.68 -13.55 10.11
N CYS A 202 -6.47 -12.34 9.59
CA CYS A 202 -5.25 -11.99 8.84
C CYS A 202 -3.98 -12.07 9.71
N SER A 203 -4.09 -11.80 11.01
CA SER A 203 -2.95 -11.79 11.94
C SER A 203 -2.72 -13.10 12.70
N TYR A 204 -3.50 -14.15 12.43
CA TYR A 204 -3.47 -15.40 13.19
C TYR A 204 -3.74 -15.18 14.69
N GLY A 205 -4.57 -14.20 15.03
CA GLY A 205 -4.89 -13.82 16.40
C GLY A 205 -3.85 -12.95 17.10
N GLN A 206 -2.74 -12.58 16.44
CA GLN A 206 -1.72 -11.70 17.02
C GLN A 206 -2.16 -10.24 17.12
N PHE A 207 -3.15 -9.83 16.33
CA PHE A 207 -3.73 -8.51 16.35
C PHE A 207 -5.26 -8.58 16.44
N THR A 208 -5.79 -8.05 17.54
CA THR A 208 -7.21 -8.09 17.87
C THR A 208 -7.65 -6.73 18.43
N PRO A 209 -7.75 -5.70 17.56
CA PRO A 209 -8.08 -4.35 17.99
C PRO A 209 -9.44 -4.32 18.70
N ALA A 210 -9.52 -3.53 19.77
CA ALA A 210 -10.75 -3.24 20.48
C ALA A 210 -11.26 -1.86 20.05
N PHE A 211 -12.54 -1.78 19.71
CA PHE A 211 -13.19 -0.54 19.29
C PHE A 211 -14.22 -0.14 20.33
N ASP A 212 -13.93 0.92 21.09
CA ASP A 212 -14.85 1.45 22.08
C ASP A 212 -15.80 2.44 21.41
N VAL A 213 -17.04 2.00 21.15
CA VAL A 213 -18.03 2.81 20.43
C VAL A 213 -18.81 3.71 21.37
N VAL A 214 -18.84 5.01 21.07
CA VAL A 214 -19.59 6.04 21.82
C VAL A 214 -20.50 6.85 20.91
N GLY A 215 -21.49 7.56 21.49
CA GLY A 215 -22.56 8.22 20.75
C GLY A 215 -23.72 7.28 20.38
N PRO A 216 -24.59 7.65 19.40
CA PRO A 216 -24.45 8.82 18.52
C PRO A 216 -24.44 10.17 19.25
N VAL A 217 -23.56 11.08 18.83
CA VAL A 217 -23.55 12.48 19.24
C VAL A 217 -23.95 13.38 18.08
N LYS A 218 -24.68 14.47 18.38
CA LYS A 218 -25.10 15.43 17.36
C LYS A 218 -24.13 16.62 17.32
N LEU A 219 -23.43 16.77 16.20
CA LEU A 219 -22.53 17.87 15.95
C LEU A 219 -23.29 19.16 15.62
N PRO A 220 -22.74 20.35 15.96
CA PRO A 220 -23.48 21.61 15.91
C PRO A 220 -23.71 22.18 14.51
N LYS A 221 -22.97 21.70 13.51
CA LYS A 221 -22.97 22.23 12.13
C LYS A 221 -23.55 21.20 11.15
N PRO A 222 -24.06 21.63 9.98
CA PRO A 222 -24.54 20.71 8.96
C PRO A 222 -23.40 19.88 8.36
N GLN A 223 -23.71 18.71 7.79
CA GLN A 223 -22.71 17.81 7.20
C GLN A 223 -21.85 18.52 6.15
N THR A 224 -22.48 19.35 5.32
CA THR A 224 -21.82 20.13 4.26
C THR A 224 -20.73 21.07 4.76
N TYR A 225 -20.79 21.52 6.02
CA TYR A 225 -19.73 22.30 6.63
C TYR A 225 -18.46 21.47 6.83
N TYR A 226 -18.62 20.22 7.27
CA TYR A 226 -17.50 19.33 7.52
C TYR A 226 -16.98 18.70 6.22
N GLY A 227 -17.84 18.50 5.22
CA GLY A 227 -17.45 17.97 3.91
C GLY A 227 -17.03 19.02 2.86
N VAL A 228 -16.77 20.27 3.26
CA VAL A 228 -16.39 21.32 2.31
C VAL A 228 -14.92 21.15 1.87
N GLY A 229 -14.65 21.31 0.57
CA GLY A 229 -13.29 21.24 0.03
C GLY A 229 -12.70 19.84 0.18
N ASN A 230 -11.60 19.70 0.92
CA ASN A 230 -10.97 18.42 1.25
C ASN A 230 -11.36 17.92 2.65
N ASP A 231 -12.58 18.24 3.09
CA ASP A 231 -13.12 18.03 4.42
C ASP A 231 -12.46 18.88 5.53
N ASN A 232 -13.28 19.55 6.34
CA ASN A 232 -12.85 20.26 7.55
C ASN A 232 -12.70 19.28 8.72
N ILE A 233 -11.72 18.40 8.62
CA ILE A 233 -11.43 17.34 9.60
C ILE A 233 -11.12 17.92 10.98
N THR A 234 -10.37 19.02 11.06
CA THR A 234 -10.00 19.61 12.35
C THR A 234 -11.24 19.99 13.15
N ASP A 235 -12.23 20.63 12.51
CA ASP A 235 -13.48 20.95 13.20
C ASP A 235 -14.34 19.72 13.45
N LEU A 236 -14.39 18.75 12.53
CA LEU A 236 -15.11 17.49 12.71
C LEU A 236 -14.61 16.77 13.98
N MET A 237 -13.30 16.61 14.10
CA MET A 237 -12.65 15.97 15.25
C MET A 237 -12.82 16.81 16.51
N THR A 238 -12.68 18.14 16.43
CA THR A 238 -12.90 19.05 17.56
C THR A 238 -14.32 18.90 18.11
N ASP A 239 -15.33 19.02 17.26
CA ASP A 239 -16.73 19.01 17.67
C ASP A 239 -17.15 17.61 18.16
N ALA A 240 -16.68 16.54 17.52
CA ALA A 240 -16.96 15.17 17.95
C ALA A 240 -16.31 14.82 19.30
N CYS A 241 -15.04 15.17 19.50
CA CYS A 241 -14.35 14.89 20.77
C CYS A 241 -14.93 15.73 21.92
N ASN A 242 -15.26 17.01 21.66
CA ASN A 242 -15.95 17.85 22.65
C ASN A 242 -17.32 17.29 23.06
N ALA A 243 -18.05 16.68 22.12
CA ALA A 243 -19.37 16.13 22.40
C ALA A 243 -19.33 14.92 23.34
N VAL A 244 -18.21 14.19 23.42
CA VAL A 244 -18.04 13.01 24.27
C VAL A 244 -17.09 13.23 25.46
N ASP A 245 -16.51 14.42 25.61
CA ASP A 245 -15.50 14.77 26.63
C ASP A 245 -15.95 14.50 28.08
N ASN A 246 -17.25 14.65 28.38
CA ASN A 246 -17.78 14.36 29.72
C ASN A 246 -18.12 12.87 29.93
N GLU A 247 -18.07 12.05 28.89
CA GLU A 247 -18.46 10.63 28.90
C GLU A 247 -17.28 9.68 28.71
N VAL A 248 -16.18 10.17 28.14
CA VAL A 248 -15.01 9.39 27.75
C VAL A 248 -13.79 9.93 28.46
N ASP A 249 -13.05 9.03 29.10
CA ASP A 249 -11.71 9.32 29.61
C ASP A 249 -10.68 9.03 28.50
N PHE A 250 -10.23 10.10 27.83
CA PHE A 250 -9.31 10.00 26.70
C PHE A 250 -7.92 9.47 27.10
N SER A 251 -7.57 9.52 28.40
CA SER A 251 -6.29 8.98 28.89
C SER A 251 -6.17 7.46 28.73
N GLN A 252 -7.29 6.75 28.54
CA GLN A 252 -7.32 5.29 28.36
C GLN A 252 -6.88 4.82 26.97
N TYR A 253 -6.70 5.75 26.02
CA TYR A 253 -6.38 5.46 24.64
C TYR A 253 -4.96 5.90 24.27
N ASP A 254 -4.07 6.08 25.24
CA ASP A 254 -2.64 6.36 25.08
C ASP A 254 -1.84 5.15 25.59
N ALA A 255 -1.83 4.07 24.81
CA ALA A 255 -1.23 2.80 25.25
C ALA A 255 0.30 2.85 25.28
N ASN A 256 0.92 3.73 24.49
CA ASN A 256 2.38 3.86 24.40
C ASN A 256 2.96 4.91 25.38
N GLY A 257 2.12 5.72 26.02
CA GLY A 257 2.49 6.72 27.02
C GLY A 257 3.16 7.97 26.44
N ASP A 258 2.96 8.28 25.16
CA ASP A 258 3.57 9.43 24.49
C ASP A 258 2.79 10.75 24.68
N GLY A 259 1.65 10.68 25.37
CA GLY A 259 0.78 11.83 25.63
C GLY A 259 -0.26 12.08 24.51
N LEU A 260 -0.30 11.22 23.50
CA LEU A 260 -1.27 11.25 22.41
C LEU A 260 -2.28 10.12 22.57
N VAL A 261 -3.52 10.39 22.18
CA VAL A 261 -4.48 9.30 21.93
C VAL A 261 -4.05 8.56 20.65
N ASP A 262 -3.85 7.24 20.77
CA ASP A 262 -3.36 6.35 19.72
C ASP A 262 -4.20 6.45 18.44
N LEU A 263 -5.54 6.49 18.59
CA LEU A 263 -6.48 6.67 17.48
C LEU A 263 -7.87 7.10 17.96
N VAL A 264 -8.39 8.18 17.37
CA VAL A 264 -9.82 8.51 17.40
C VAL A 264 -10.42 8.31 16.02
N TYR A 265 -11.43 7.45 15.91
CA TYR A 265 -12.11 7.15 14.66
C TYR A 265 -13.54 7.70 14.69
N ILE A 266 -14.01 8.32 13.61
CA ILE A 266 -15.39 8.78 13.47
C ILE A 266 -16.13 7.91 12.46
N ILE A 267 -17.28 7.37 12.86
CA ILE A 267 -18.27 6.88 11.90
C ILE A 267 -19.38 7.92 11.84
N TYR A 268 -19.61 8.50 10.66
CA TYR A 268 -20.58 9.58 10.50
C TYR A 268 -21.86 9.14 9.79
N ALA A 269 -22.97 9.78 10.11
CA ALA A 269 -24.27 9.51 9.51
C ALA A 269 -24.31 9.87 8.01
N GLY A 270 -24.96 9.03 7.20
CA GLY A 270 -25.13 9.26 5.76
C GLY A 270 -24.14 8.54 4.85
N HIS A 271 -24.02 9.03 3.62
CA HIS A 271 -23.23 8.42 2.55
C HIS A 271 -21.85 9.09 2.40
N SER A 272 -20.98 8.45 1.62
CA SER A 272 -19.63 8.94 1.33
C SER A 272 -19.54 9.63 -0.02
N ALA A 273 -18.67 10.65 -0.11
CA ALA A 273 -18.28 11.29 -1.37
C ALA A 273 -17.46 10.39 -2.30
N ASN A 274 -16.85 9.32 -1.79
CA ASN A 274 -16.07 8.36 -2.59
C ASN A 274 -16.94 7.53 -3.56
N TYR A 275 -18.26 7.56 -3.41
CA TYR A 275 -19.16 6.82 -4.28
C TYR A 275 -19.71 7.71 -5.39
N ARG A 276 -19.54 7.25 -6.64
CA ARG A 276 -19.95 8.01 -7.83
C ARG A 276 -21.44 8.41 -7.77
N GLY A 277 -21.68 9.71 -7.84
CA GLY A 277 -23.04 10.29 -7.90
C GLY A 277 -23.65 10.67 -6.55
N ASN A 278 -22.87 10.55 -5.46
CA ASN A 278 -23.15 11.21 -4.18
C ASN A 278 -22.66 12.66 -4.19
N ALA A 279 -22.98 13.42 -3.14
CA ALA A 279 -22.62 14.83 -3.08
C ALA A 279 -21.12 14.97 -2.83
N SER A 280 -20.46 15.90 -3.53
CA SER A 280 -19.05 16.22 -3.25
C SER A 280 -18.84 16.88 -1.88
N THR A 281 -19.93 17.27 -1.21
CA THR A 281 -19.93 17.81 0.16
C THR A 281 -20.26 16.74 1.21
N ASP A 282 -20.47 15.48 0.79
CA ASP A 282 -20.36 14.37 1.71
C ASP A 282 -18.89 14.23 2.13
N ILE A 283 -18.63 13.73 3.34
CA ILE A 283 -17.24 13.56 3.80
C ILE A 283 -16.59 12.43 2.98
N TRP A 284 -15.30 12.55 2.68
CA TRP A 284 -14.53 11.48 2.05
C TRP A 284 -13.88 10.61 3.13
N PRO A 285 -14.16 9.29 3.21
CA PRO A 285 -13.50 8.37 4.13
C PRO A 285 -11.99 8.42 3.95
N LYS A 286 -11.27 8.66 5.04
CA LYS A 286 -9.81 8.84 5.05
C LYS A 286 -9.25 8.60 6.45
N SER A 287 -7.94 8.40 6.55
CA SER A 287 -7.20 8.53 7.82
C SER A 287 -6.07 9.55 7.69
N GLY A 288 -5.52 9.99 8.82
CA GLY A 288 -4.41 10.94 8.81
C GLY A 288 -4.08 11.47 10.18
N THR A 289 -3.46 12.65 10.20
CA THR A 289 -3.17 13.39 11.41
C THR A 289 -3.77 14.79 11.35
N THR A 290 -4.25 15.25 12.50
CA THR A 290 -4.74 16.61 12.72
C THR A 290 -4.15 17.17 14.02
N ILE A 291 -4.37 18.45 14.29
CA ILE A 291 -3.96 19.09 15.54
C ILE A 291 -5.17 19.81 16.11
N LEU A 292 -5.61 19.37 17.28
CA LEU A 292 -6.65 20.05 18.04
C LEU A 292 -6.02 21.04 19.02
N SER A 293 -6.65 22.20 19.19
CA SER A 293 -6.18 23.21 20.14
C SER A 293 -6.41 22.81 21.60
N LYS A 294 -7.40 21.95 21.84
CA LYS A 294 -7.79 21.44 23.15
C LYS A 294 -7.18 20.06 23.38
N THR A 295 -6.74 19.83 24.62
CA THR A 295 -6.42 18.49 25.14
C THR A 295 -7.63 17.90 25.87
N PHE A 296 -7.74 16.58 25.84
CA PHE A 296 -8.81 15.80 26.47
C PHE A 296 -8.18 14.88 27.52
N ASP A 297 -8.54 15.04 28.79
CA ASP A 297 -7.91 14.35 29.93
C ASP A 297 -6.37 14.42 29.94
N GLY A 298 -5.84 15.58 29.55
CA GLY A 298 -4.40 15.82 29.45
C GLY A 298 -3.71 15.14 28.26
N LYS A 299 -4.47 14.53 27.33
CA LYS A 299 -3.97 13.94 26.09
C LYS A 299 -4.25 14.82 24.89
N SER A 300 -3.36 14.77 23.90
CA SER A 300 -3.58 15.42 22.61
C SER A 300 -4.16 14.41 21.62
N ILE A 301 -5.00 14.88 20.70
CA ILE A 301 -5.54 14.07 19.60
C ILE A 301 -4.79 14.43 18.34
N ARG A 302 -4.17 13.44 17.71
CA ARG A 302 -3.46 13.62 16.43
C ARG A 302 -3.95 12.66 15.36
N ARG A 303 -3.75 11.36 15.55
CA ARG A 303 -4.14 10.36 14.55
C ARG A 303 -5.66 10.16 14.54
N TYR A 304 -6.24 10.17 13.35
CA TYR A 304 -7.67 9.96 13.16
C TYR A 304 -7.98 9.03 11.98
N GLY A 305 -9.20 8.49 12.00
CA GLY A 305 -9.84 7.88 10.84
C GLY A 305 -11.31 8.30 10.74
N VAL A 306 -11.88 8.30 9.53
CA VAL A 306 -13.28 8.67 9.30
C VAL A 306 -13.92 7.78 8.23
N SER A 307 -15.15 7.32 8.48
CA SER A 307 -15.92 6.53 7.52
C SER A 307 -17.44 6.75 7.64
N ASN A 308 -18.16 6.45 6.57
CA ASN A 308 -19.60 6.63 6.45
C ASN A 308 -20.44 5.48 7.04
N GLU A 309 -21.67 5.81 7.39
CA GLU A 309 -22.70 4.87 7.82
C GLU A 309 -23.19 3.95 6.70
N LEU A 310 -23.54 4.53 5.54
CA LEU A 310 -24.40 3.89 4.53
C LEU A 310 -23.64 3.50 3.26
N ALA A 311 -23.90 2.30 2.76
CA ALA A 311 -23.32 1.81 1.52
C ALA A 311 -23.91 2.50 0.28
N GLY A 312 -23.08 2.67 -0.74
CA GLY A 312 -23.53 2.96 -2.09
C GLY A 312 -24.06 4.38 -2.31
N ARG A 313 -24.82 4.53 -3.40
CA ARG A 313 -25.41 5.80 -3.80
C ARG A 313 -26.59 6.15 -2.89
N GLU A 314 -26.68 7.42 -2.51
CA GLU A 314 -27.81 7.95 -1.74
C GLU A 314 -29.15 7.58 -2.37
N ASN A 315 -30.01 6.89 -1.62
CA ASN A 315 -31.38 6.63 -2.01
C ASN A 315 -32.28 7.67 -1.35
N LYS A 316 -32.76 8.64 -2.14
CA LYS A 316 -33.64 9.72 -1.66
C LYS A 316 -34.92 9.25 -0.95
N LYS A 317 -35.36 8.00 -1.15
CA LYS A 317 -36.52 7.42 -0.46
C LYS A 317 -36.17 6.77 0.88
N LYS A 318 -34.89 6.52 1.17
CA LYS A 318 -34.35 5.86 2.39
C LYS A 318 -34.91 4.46 2.73
N GLU A 319 -35.76 3.89 1.88
CA GLU A 319 -36.40 2.57 2.09
C GLU A 319 -35.47 1.36 1.88
N ARG A 320 -34.22 1.58 1.42
CA ARG A 320 -33.29 0.51 1.03
C ARG A 320 -31.86 0.75 1.51
N GLU A 321 -31.69 1.58 2.53
CA GLU A 321 -30.37 1.87 3.06
C GLU A 321 -29.78 0.66 3.76
N THR A 322 -28.51 0.38 3.49
CA THR A 322 -27.76 -0.70 4.11
C THR A 322 -26.49 -0.13 4.73
N ILE A 323 -26.03 -0.75 5.82
CA ILE A 323 -24.76 -0.36 6.48
C ILE A 323 -23.62 -0.44 5.47
N ASN A 324 -22.58 0.39 5.57
CA ASN A 324 -21.40 0.25 4.71
C ASN A 324 -20.74 -1.14 4.85
N GLY A 325 -20.02 -1.59 3.82
CA GLY A 325 -19.20 -2.80 3.90
C GLY A 325 -17.96 -2.57 4.76
N ILE A 326 -17.47 -3.63 5.43
CA ILE A 326 -16.27 -3.53 6.28
C ILE A 326 -14.98 -3.19 5.52
N GLY A 327 -14.92 -3.43 4.21
CA GLY A 327 -13.74 -3.24 3.38
C GLY A 327 -13.16 -1.84 3.45
N LEU A 328 -14.01 -0.82 3.26
CA LEU A 328 -13.58 0.58 3.33
C LEU A 328 -13.03 0.94 4.72
N PHE A 329 -13.71 0.50 5.79
CA PHE A 329 -13.18 0.70 7.15
C PHE A 329 -11.84 -0.01 7.34
N CYS A 330 -11.71 -1.26 6.85
CA CYS A 330 -10.46 -2.02 6.98
C CYS A 330 -9.33 -1.33 6.21
N HIS A 331 -9.58 -0.83 5.00
CA HIS A 331 -8.61 -0.09 4.21
C HIS A 331 -8.12 1.18 4.95
N GLU A 332 -9.05 2.03 5.39
CA GLU A 332 -8.70 3.27 6.11
C GLU A 332 -8.02 2.99 7.46
N PHE A 333 -8.46 1.95 8.16
CA PHE A 333 -7.81 1.53 9.40
C PHE A 333 -6.39 1.01 9.13
N SER A 334 -6.13 0.37 8.00
CA SER A 334 -4.80 -0.15 7.62
C SER A 334 -3.76 0.97 7.43
N HIS A 335 -4.19 2.14 6.95
CA HIS A 335 -3.35 3.34 6.93
C HIS A 335 -2.97 3.81 8.34
N THR A 336 -3.86 3.67 9.33
CA THR A 336 -3.51 3.99 10.72
C THR A 336 -2.41 3.06 11.26
N LEU A 337 -2.29 1.84 10.70
CA LEU A 337 -1.25 0.86 11.00
C LEU A 337 0.05 1.10 10.20
N GLY A 338 0.04 2.03 9.25
CA GLY A 338 1.21 2.45 8.47
C GLY A 338 1.34 1.86 7.07
N LEU A 339 0.34 1.15 6.54
CA LEU A 339 0.35 0.70 5.14
C LEU A 339 -0.03 1.83 4.18
N PRO A 340 0.64 1.95 3.03
CA PRO A 340 0.28 2.88 1.97
C PRO A 340 -0.85 2.34 1.10
N ASP A 341 -1.48 3.24 0.34
CA ASP A 341 -2.15 2.87 -0.90
C ASP A 341 -1.13 2.24 -1.85
N ILE A 342 -1.40 1.03 -2.34
CA ILE A 342 -0.50 0.38 -3.30
C ILE A 342 -0.93 0.58 -4.74
N TYR A 343 -2.17 1.01 -5.01
CA TYR A 343 -2.61 1.36 -6.37
C TYR A 343 -1.97 2.67 -6.84
N ALA A 344 -1.98 2.89 -8.16
CA ALA A 344 -1.61 4.19 -8.72
C ALA A 344 -2.75 5.20 -8.54
N TYR A 345 -2.42 6.37 -8.01
CA TYR A 345 -3.38 7.47 -7.82
C TYR A 345 -2.70 8.83 -8.05
N ASP A 346 -3.54 9.86 -8.15
CA ASP A 346 -3.14 11.26 -8.14
C ASP A 346 -2.79 11.67 -6.71
N ARG A 347 -1.51 11.91 -6.42
CA ARG A 347 -1.01 12.24 -5.07
C ARG A 347 -1.37 13.65 -4.63
N TYR A 348 -1.78 14.51 -5.55
CA TYR A 348 -2.19 15.87 -5.27
C TYR A 348 -3.26 16.34 -6.24
N GLU A 349 -4.10 17.26 -5.78
CA GLU A 349 -5.18 17.84 -6.58
C GLU A 349 -4.62 18.46 -7.88
N GLY A 350 -5.23 18.08 -9.01
CA GLY A 350 -4.81 18.50 -10.34
C GLY A 350 -3.63 17.74 -10.93
N GLU A 351 -3.09 16.71 -10.25
CA GLU A 351 -2.26 15.71 -10.91
C GLU A 351 -3.09 14.93 -11.93
N ASN A 352 -2.43 14.50 -13.00
CA ASN A 352 -2.97 13.54 -13.96
C ASN A 352 -1.93 12.45 -14.13
N ASN A 353 -1.84 11.58 -13.13
CA ASN A 353 -0.85 10.54 -13.08
C ASN A 353 -1.20 9.48 -14.13
N GLU A 354 -0.36 9.38 -15.16
CA GLU A 354 -0.58 8.44 -16.25
C GLU A 354 -0.54 6.96 -15.82
N ALA A 355 -0.09 6.64 -14.61
CA ALA A 355 -0.15 5.30 -14.06
C ALA A 355 -1.57 4.90 -13.62
N VAL A 356 -2.46 5.87 -13.37
CA VAL A 356 -3.83 5.60 -12.94
C VAL A 356 -4.59 4.84 -14.02
N ASN A 357 -5.37 3.84 -13.60
CA ASN A 357 -6.20 3.00 -14.47
C ASN A 357 -5.42 2.26 -15.57
N GLN A 358 -4.11 2.07 -15.46
CA GLN A 358 -3.34 1.34 -16.46
C GLN A 358 -3.36 -0.17 -16.20
N ASN A 359 -3.47 -0.97 -17.28
CA ASN A 359 -3.20 -2.39 -17.21
C ASN A 359 -1.77 -2.63 -16.72
N ASN A 360 -1.52 -3.76 -16.05
CA ASN A 360 -0.20 -4.12 -15.52
C ASN A 360 0.41 -3.06 -14.60
N GLN A 361 -0.41 -2.42 -13.76
CA GLN A 361 0.03 -1.35 -12.88
C GLN A 361 -0.38 -1.52 -11.42
N GLY A 362 -1.45 -2.25 -11.11
CA GLY A 362 -1.96 -2.47 -9.75
C GLY A 362 -2.07 -3.94 -9.36
N MET A 363 -2.47 -4.16 -8.12
CA MET A 363 -2.88 -5.45 -7.57
C MET A 363 -4.37 -5.71 -7.78
N GLU A 364 -5.17 -4.73 -8.19
CA GLU A 364 -6.60 -4.90 -8.48
C GLU A 364 -7.34 -5.50 -7.26
N TYR A 365 -8.22 -6.48 -7.43
CA TYR A 365 -8.88 -7.13 -6.29
C TYR A 365 -7.95 -8.04 -5.49
N TRP A 366 -6.68 -8.21 -5.83
CA TRP A 366 -5.81 -9.10 -5.04
C TRP A 366 -5.47 -8.58 -3.66
N ASP A 367 -5.49 -7.27 -3.45
CA ASP A 367 -5.04 -6.69 -2.19
C ASP A 367 -5.98 -5.63 -1.60
N LEU A 368 -6.09 -5.58 -0.28
CA LEU A 368 -6.94 -4.63 0.45
C LEU A 368 -6.50 -3.18 0.26
N MET A 369 -5.19 -2.94 0.13
CA MET A 369 -4.61 -1.61 -0.11
C MET A 369 -4.69 -1.18 -1.59
N ASP A 370 -5.41 -1.95 -2.40
CA ASP A 370 -5.82 -1.68 -3.79
C ASP A 370 -7.35 -1.87 -3.91
N GLY A 371 -7.86 -2.31 -5.06
CA GLY A 371 -9.28 -2.54 -5.31
C GLY A 371 -9.93 -3.60 -4.42
N GLY A 372 -9.16 -4.38 -3.67
CA GLY A 372 -9.66 -5.42 -2.76
C GLY A 372 -10.61 -4.92 -1.67
N THR A 373 -10.56 -3.62 -1.36
CA THR A 373 -11.51 -2.93 -0.47
C THR A 373 -12.96 -3.03 -0.95
N ASP A 374 -13.19 -3.14 -2.26
CA ASP A 374 -14.52 -3.07 -2.88
C ASP A 374 -15.13 -4.44 -3.22
N VAL A 375 -14.43 -5.54 -2.91
CA VAL A 375 -14.92 -6.88 -3.24
C VAL A 375 -16.28 -7.14 -2.60
N TRP A 376 -17.25 -7.49 -3.46
CA TRP A 376 -18.65 -7.65 -3.10
C TRP A 376 -19.26 -6.40 -2.42
N GLY A 377 -18.89 -5.20 -2.87
CA GLY A 377 -19.31 -3.93 -2.27
C GLY A 377 -18.69 -3.69 -0.89
N GLY A 378 -17.44 -4.15 -0.71
CA GLY A 378 -16.69 -4.11 0.56
C GLY A 378 -17.22 -5.00 1.67
N ARG A 379 -18.12 -5.94 1.34
CA ARG A 379 -18.70 -6.87 2.32
C ARG A 379 -17.75 -8.02 2.66
N ILE A 380 -16.92 -8.40 1.70
CA ILE A 380 -15.98 -9.50 1.83
C ILE A 380 -14.66 -9.04 1.19
N PRO A 381 -13.96 -8.07 1.81
CA PRO A 381 -12.73 -7.51 1.28
C PRO A 381 -11.61 -8.55 1.15
N SER A 382 -10.59 -8.21 0.37
CA SER A 382 -9.36 -9.01 0.22
C SER A 382 -8.67 -9.17 1.54
N PRO A 383 -8.26 -10.41 1.91
CA PRO A 383 -7.38 -10.56 3.05
C PRO A 383 -6.01 -10.00 2.68
N TYR A 384 -5.27 -9.50 3.67
CA TYR A 384 -3.85 -9.20 3.49
C TYR A 384 -3.12 -10.40 2.89
N LEU A 385 -2.27 -10.17 1.89
CA LEU A 385 -1.40 -11.19 1.33
C LEU A 385 -0.22 -11.47 2.28
N ALA A 386 0.60 -12.46 1.92
CA ALA A 386 1.71 -12.87 2.78
C ALA A 386 2.71 -11.74 3.05
N TRP A 387 2.92 -10.83 2.09
CA TRP A 387 3.83 -9.70 2.23
C TRP A 387 3.37 -8.71 3.31
N GLU A 388 2.12 -8.28 3.31
CA GLU A 388 1.56 -7.38 4.31
C GLU A 388 1.60 -8.03 5.69
N ARG A 389 1.28 -9.33 5.78
CA ARG A 389 1.36 -10.09 7.06
C ARG A 389 2.80 -10.21 7.57
N GLU A 390 3.80 -10.41 6.72
CA GLU A 390 5.21 -10.40 7.12
C GLU A 390 5.67 -8.98 7.54
N THR A 391 5.20 -7.97 6.81
CA THR A 391 5.49 -6.54 7.09
C THR A 391 4.95 -6.12 8.45
N MET A 392 3.72 -6.52 8.76
CA MET A 392 3.08 -6.33 10.08
C MET A 392 3.68 -7.19 11.20
N GLY A 393 4.52 -8.17 10.84
CA GLY A 393 5.13 -9.11 11.78
C GLY A 393 4.21 -10.22 12.27
N TRP A 394 3.14 -10.51 11.55
CA TRP A 394 2.20 -11.60 11.86
C TRP A 394 2.63 -12.94 11.29
N MET A 395 3.52 -12.97 10.30
CA MET A 395 4.10 -14.20 9.80
C MET A 395 5.54 -13.99 9.31
N SER A 396 6.17 -15.07 8.86
CA SER A 396 7.41 -15.05 8.10
C SER A 396 7.22 -15.81 6.80
N ILE A 397 7.88 -15.35 5.74
CA ILE A 397 7.83 -15.98 4.43
C ILE A 397 9.12 -16.79 4.23
N ASP A 398 8.97 -18.10 3.95
CA ASP A 398 10.10 -19.01 3.79
C ASP A 398 10.86 -18.69 2.49
N THR A 399 12.20 -18.60 2.54
CA THR A 399 13.00 -18.31 1.34
C THR A 399 13.37 -19.59 0.59
N LEU A 400 13.14 -19.62 -0.72
CA LEU A 400 13.59 -20.71 -1.59
C LEU A 400 15.01 -20.42 -2.11
N THR A 401 15.96 -21.29 -1.78
CA THR A 401 17.39 -21.10 -2.10
C THR A 401 18.02 -22.22 -2.90
N THR A 402 17.40 -23.39 -2.97
CA THR A 402 17.91 -24.57 -3.68
C THR A 402 16.76 -25.32 -4.32
N ASP A 403 17.04 -26.08 -5.38
CA ASP A 403 16.08 -26.97 -6.03
C ASP A 403 15.26 -27.79 -5.02
N CYS A 404 13.94 -27.71 -5.12
CA CYS A 404 13.05 -28.44 -4.21
C CYS A 404 11.68 -28.67 -4.84
N HIS A 405 10.97 -29.67 -4.32
CA HIS A 405 9.55 -29.87 -4.57
C HIS A 405 8.75 -29.33 -3.39
N ILE A 406 7.81 -28.43 -3.65
CA ILE A 406 6.83 -27.96 -2.68
C ILE A 406 5.54 -28.73 -2.93
N SER A 407 5.18 -29.60 -1.97
CA SER A 407 3.95 -30.37 -2.03
C SER A 407 2.87 -29.78 -1.13
N ASN A 408 1.62 -29.88 -1.58
CA ASN A 408 0.41 -29.61 -0.79
C ASN A 408 0.41 -28.24 -0.08
N LEU A 409 0.87 -27.19 -0.77
CA LEU A 409 0.83 -25.82 -0.27
C LEU A 409 -0.62 -25.37 -0.10
N LYS A 410 -1.05 -25.27 1.15
CA LYS A 410 -2.36 -24.70 1.52
C LYS A 410 -2.35 -23.18 1.46
N THR A 411 -3.53 -22.56 1.39
CA THR A 411 -3.66 -21.11 1.58
C THR A 411 -3.13 -20.69 2.95
N ILE A 412 -2.54 -19.50 3.02
CA ILE A 412 -2.06 -18.90 4.27
C ILE A 412 -3.19 -18.68 5.28
N ASP A 413 -4.45 -18.64 4.85
CA ASP A 413 -5.63 -18.53 5.73
C ASP A 413 -6.02 -19.84 6.42
N ASN A 414 -5.48 -20.97 5.94
CA ASN A 414 -5.81 -22.31 6.43
C ASN A 414 -4.54 -23.07 6.85
N GLY A 415 -3.68 -22.41 7.62
CA GLY A 415 -2.45 -22.99 8.16
C GLY A 415 -1.38 -23.30 7.11
N GLY A 416 -1.52 -22.75 5.90
CA GLY A 416 -0.52 -22.83 4.84
C GLY A 416 0.68 -21.92 5.07
N LYS A 417 1.61 -21.97 4.11
CA LYS A 417 2.83 -21.15 4.09
C LYS A 417 2.83 -20.24 2.86
N ALA A 418 3.75 -19.30 2.84
CA ALA A 418 4.15 -18.59 1.64
C ALA A 418 5.66 -18.73 1.45
N TYR A 419 6.11 -18.58 0.22
CA TYR A 419 7.52 -18.64 -0.13
C TYR A 419 7.97 -17.37 -0.84
N LYS A 420 9.25 -17.00 -0.70
CA LYS A 420 9.86 -15.92 -1.47
C LYS A 420 11.13 -16.34 -2.18
N ILE A 421 11.35 -15.72 -3.33
CA ILE A 421 12.51 -15.87 -4.19
C ILE A 421 13.19 -14.50 -4.28
N LEU A 422 14.37 -14.38 -3.67
CA LEU A 422 15.06 -13.09 -3.54
C LEU A 422 15.73 -12.63 -4.83
N ASN A 423 15.73 -11.35 -5.16
CA ASN A 423 16.64 -10.82 -6.17
C ASN A 423 18.03 -10.59 -5.53
N PRO A 424 19.09 -11.35 -5.89
CA PRO A 424 20.42 -11.11 -5.35
C PRO A 424 21.03 -9.77 -5.81
N SER A 425 20.50 -9.19 -6.89
CA SER A 425 21.01 -7.95 -7.50
C SER A 425 20.35 -6.68 -6.93
N ALA A 426 19.24 -6.81 -6.20
CA ALA A 426 18.50 -5.68 -5.63
C ALA A 426 17.95 -6.05 -4.26
N ALA A 427 18.43 -5.36 -3.21
CA ALA A 427 17.89 -5.50 -1.87
C ALA A 427 16.41 -5.07 -1.85
N ASN A 428 15.59 -5.75 -1.05
CA ASN A 428 14.14 -5.49 -0.92
C ASN A 428 13.33 -5.68 -2.21
N GLU A 429 13.89 -6.38 -3.19
CA GLU A 429 13.18 -6.87 -4.34
C GLU A 429 13.14 -8.41 -4.36
N TYR A 430 11.95 -8.98 -4.47
CA TYR A 430 11.72 -10.41 -4.45
C TYR A 430 10.37 -10.78 -5.04
N VAL A 431 10.23 -12.06 -5.38
CA VAL A 431 8.96 -12.67 -5.79
C VAL A 431 8.38 -13.43 -4.61
N VAL A 432 7.08 -13.31 -4.37
CA VAL A 432 6.33 -14.04 -3.35
C VAL A 432 5.36 -15.00 -4.01
N LEU A 433 5.19 -16.15 -3.38
CA LEU A 433 4.40 -17.30 -3.83
C LEU A 433 3.46 -17.73 -2.72
N GLN A 434 2.16 -17.72 -3.00
CA GLN A 434 1.15 -18.21 -2.06
C GLN A 434 0.02 -18.92 -2.79
N SER A 435 -0.56 -19.94 -2.14
CA SER A 435 -1.75 -20.60 -2.66
C SER A 435 -2.99 -19.75 -2.35
N ILE A 436 -3.81 -19.50 -3.37
CA ILE A 436 -5.16 -18.96 -3.27
C ILE A 436 -6.13 -20.11 -3.44
N GLN A 437 -7.15 -20.15 -2.59
CA GLN A 437 -8.11 -21.25 -2.55
C GLN A 437 -9.49 -20.72 -2.24
N LYS A 438 -10.50 -21.45 -2.72
CA LYS A 438 -11.89 -21.17 -2.39
C LYS A 438 -12.13 -21.25 -0.88
N GLY A 439 -12.84 -20.28 -0.33
CA GLY A 439 -13.26 -20.21 1.07
C GLY A 439 -12.67 -19.00 1.78
N GLY A 440 -13.01 -18.85 3.07
CA GLY A 440 -12.54 -17.71 3.87
C GLY A 440 -12.91 -16.37 3.23
N TRP A 441 -11.97 -15.43 3.25
CA TRP A 441 -12.15 -14.11 2.63
C TRP A 441 -12.24 -14.21 1.10
N TYR A 442 -11.52 -15.12 0.44
CA TYR A 442 -11.55 -15.32 -1.02
C TYR A 442 -12.90 -15.77 -1.62
N GLN A 443 -13.92 -16.03 -0.79
CA GLN A 443 -15.27 -16.30 -1.30
C GLN A 443 -15.95 -15.08 -1.90
N GLY A 444 -15.52 -13.85 -1.56
CA GLY A 444 -16.08 -12.59 -2.10
C GLY A 444 -15.96 -12.44 -3.61
N TRP A 445 -15.00 -13.13 -4.23
CA TRP A 445 -14.74 -13.19 -5.66
C TRP A 445 -15.72 -14.11 -6.39
N GLY A 446 -16.46 -14.92 -5.62
CA GLY A 446 -17.40 -15.89 -6.13
C GLY A 446 -18.72 -15.25 -6.55
N ASN A 447 -18.86 -14.93 -7.83
CA ASN A 447 -20.18 -15.04 -8.42
C ASN A 447 -20.47 -16.53 -8.65
N LYS A 448 -21.54 -17.07 -8.04
CA LYS A 448 -21.94 -18.49 -8.13
C LYS A 448 -22.04 -19.01 -9.58
N ASN A 449 -22.13 -18.13 -10.56
CA ASN A 449 -22.28 -18.45 -11.98
C ASN A 449 -21.01 -18.20 -12.83
N ILE A 450 -19.88 -17.77 -12.25
CA ILE A 450 -18.68 -17.36 -13.03
C ILE A 450 -17.48 -18.23 -12.66
N THR A 451 -16.79 -17.99 -11.54
CA THR A 451 -15.67 -18.83 -11.06
C THR A 451 -15.17 -18.31 -9.69
N TYR A 452 -14.33 -19.07 -9.00
CA TYR A 452 -13.59 -18.65 -7.81
C TYR A 452 -12.09 -18.69 -8.11
N PRO A 453 -11.32 -17.64 -7.80
CA PRO A 453 -9.88 -17.67 -7.96
C PRO A 453 -9.28 -18.78 -7.09
N LYS A 454 -8.50 -19.64 -7.73
CA LYS A 454 -7.76 -20.73 -7.08
C LYS A 454 -6.52 -21.07 -7.89
N GLY A 455 -5.44 -21.42 -7.18
CA GLY A 455 -4.14 -21.66 -7.79
C GLY A 455 -3.02 -20.98 -7.02
N LEU A 456 -1.87 -20.84 -7.66
CA LEU A 456 -0.69 -20.17 -7.15
C LEU A 456 -0.74 -18.70 -7.59
N LEU A 457 -0.82 -17.79 -6.62
CA LEU A 457 -0.56 -16.38 -6.86
C LEU A 457 0.94 -16.14 -6.74
N ILE A 458 1.50 -15.53 -7.78
CA ILE A 458 2.89 -15.11 -7.83
C ILE A 458 2.89 -13.59 -7.98
N TYR A 459 3.61 -12.87 -7.13
CA TYR A 459 3.69 -11.41 -7.20
C TYR A 459 5.08 -10.91 -6.83
N ARG A 460 5.47 -9.75 -7.34
CA ARG A 460 6.74 -9.08 -7.08
C ARG A 460 6.54 -7.97 -6.07
N ILE A 461 7.48 -7.88 -5.12
CA ILE A 461 7.67 -6.77 -4.20
C ILE A 461 9.00 -6.10 -4.52
N SER A 462 9.06 -4.76 -4.55
CA SER A 462 10.27 -4.01 -4.87
C SER A 462 10.30 -2.63 -4.19
N TYR A 463 10.77 -2.55 -2.96
CA TYR A 463 10.90 -1.27 -2.24
C TYR A 463 12.31 -0.70 -2.33
N ALA A 464 12.41 0.63 -2.30
CA ALA A 464 13.70 1.30 -2.24
C ALA A 464 14.40 1.13 -0.87
N SER A 465 13.63 0.85 0.18
CA SER A 465 14.12 0.65 1.55
C SER A 465 13.56 -0.64 2.15
N ASP A 466 14.06 -1.03 3.33
CA ASP A 466 13.51 -2.12 4.14
C ASP A 466 12.31 -1.65 5.01
N LYS A 467 11.76 -0.48 4.69
CA LYS A 467 10.60 0.13 5.33
C LYS A 467 9.47 0.37 4.34
N VAL A 468 8.26 0.06 4.80
CA VAL A 468 7.00 0.50 4.22
C VAL A 468 6.55 1.73 5.01
N ASN A 469 6.28 2.82 4.33
CA ASN A 469 5.74 4.03 4.93
C ASN A 469 4.36 4.31 4.36
N LEU A 470 3.50 4.94 5.18
CA LEU A 470 2.15 5.31 4.80
C LEU A 470 2.08 6.14 3.50
N HIS A 471 3.12 6.93 3.20
CA HIS A 471 3.15 7.82 2.03
C HIS A 471 3.95 7.25 0.87
N ASP A 472 4.35 5.99 0.93
CA ASP A 472 4.86 5.30 -0.25
C ASP A 472 3.74 5.23 -1.29
N GLY A 473 4.09 5.34 -2.57
CA GLY A 473 3.15 5.08 -3.66
C GLY A 473 3.83 4.12 -4.63
N PRO A 474 3.93 2.83 -4.25
CA PRO A 474 4.80 1.86 -4.89
C PRO A 474 4.49 1.70 -6.38
N ASN A 475 3.23 1.90 -6.78
CA ASN A 475 2.81 1.74 -8.17
C ASN A 475 2.51 3.06 -8.89
N ASN A 476 2.85 4.22 -8.34
CA ASN A 476 2.52 5.51 -8.99
C ASN A 476 3.41 5.85 -10.19
N VAL A 477 4.36 4.99 -10.58
CA VAL A 477 5.20 5.17 -11.77
C VAL A 477 4.77 4.21 -12.87
N LYS A 478 4.24 4.77 -13.97
CA LYS A 478 3.74 4.02 -15.12
C LYS A 478 4.80 3.06 -15.68
N GLY A 479 4.40 1.80 -15.89
CA GLY A 479 5.26 0.73 -16.38
C GLY A 479 6.32 0.26 -15.38
N LYS A 480 6.35 0.81 -14.16
CA LYS A 480 7.28 0.44 -13.09
C LYS A 480 6.57 0.15 -11.76
N PRO A 481 5.54 -0.71 -11.75
CA PRO A 481 4.86 -1.08 -10.52
C PRO A 481 5.80 -1.88 -9.61
N ARG A 482 5.86 -1.52 -8.34
CA ARG A 482 6.73 -2.14 -7.33
C ARG A 482 6.06 -3.27 -6.58
N VAL A 483 4.73 -3.25 -6.47
CA VAL A 483 3.91 -4.30 -5.87
C VAL A 483 2.93 -4.77 -6.93
N ILE A 484 3.18 -5.92 -7.56
CA ILE A 484 2.37 -6.36 -8.70
C ILE A 484 2.34 -7.87 -8.87
N VAL A 485 1.21 -8.40 -9.33
CA VAL A 485 1.08 -9.81 -9.74
C VAL A 485 1.97 -10.11 -10.94
N ILE A 486 2.49 -11.32 -11.01
CA ILE A 486 3.11 -11.89 -12.21
C ILE A 486 2.06 -12.85 -12.79
N PRO A 487 1.19 -12.38 -13.69
CA PRO A 487 0.01 -13.12 -14.11
C PRO A 487 0.37 -14.29 -15.05
N ALA A 488 -0.36 -15.41 -14.94
CA ALA A 488 -0.11 -16.58 -15.77
C ALA A 488 -0.38 -16.33 -17.27
N ASP A 489 -1.39 -15.54 -17.61
CA ASP A 489 -1.69 -15.14 -18.99
C ASP A 489 -0.82 -13.97 -19.51
N GLY A 490 -0.01 -13.35 -18.63
CA GLY A 490 0.86 -12.24 -18.97
C GLY A 490 0.20 -10.85 -18.94
N GLU A 491 -1.06 -10.72 -18.50
CA GLU A 491 -1.75 -9.43 -18.44
C GLU A 491 -2.64 -9.25 -17.20
N ILE A 492 -2.40 -8.16 -16.47
CA ILE A 492 -3.33 -7.63 -15.47
C ILE A 492 -4.21 -6.56 -16.14
N ILE A 493 -5.53 -6.77 -16.12
CA ILE A 493 -6.48 -5.81 -16.68
C ILE A 493 -6.98 -4.87 -15.58
N ALA A 494 -6.81 -3.56 -15.78
CA ALA A 494 -7.38 -2.58 -14.88
C ALA A 494 -8.91 -2.58 -14.94
N ALA A 495 -9.58 -2.35 -13.81
CA ALA A 495 -11.04 -2.29 -13.74
C ALA A 495 -11.67 -1.37 -14.81
N ALA A 496 -11.03 -0.22 -15.08
CA ALA A 496 -11.46 0.75 -16.08
C ALA A 496 -11.45 0.20 -17.52
N HIS A 497 -10.67 -0.84 -17.81
CA HIS A 497 -10.49 -1.43 -19.13
C HIS A 497 -11.16 -2.79 -19.30
N ALA A 498 -11.70 -3.38 -18.23
CA ALA A 498 -12.33 -4.69 -18.28
C ALA A 498 -13.66 -4.72 -19.07
N GLY A 499 -14.30 -3.56 -19.25
CA GLY A 499 -15.57 -3.37 -19.96
C GLY A 499 -16.80 -3.89 -19.22
N THR A 500 -16.71 -5.05 -18.56
CA THR A 500 -17.77 -5.59 -17.69
C THR A 500 -17.17 -6.16 -16.41
N MET A 501 -17.95 -6.15 -15.32
CA MET A 501 -17.56 -6.78 -14.06
C MET A 501 -17.26 -8.27 -14.23
N ASN A 502 -18.01 -8.97 -15.09
CA ASN A 502 -17.76 -10.40 -15.34
C ASN A 502 -16.38 -10.64 -15.95
N ASN A 503 -15.97 -9.82 -16.93
CA ASN A 503 -14.64 -9.93 -17.53
C ASN A 503 -13.55 -9.62 -16.51
N TYR A 504 -13.76 -8.59 -15.68
CA TYR A 504 -12.82 -8.23 -14.62
C TYR A 504 -12.61 -9.38 -13.63
N LEU A 505 -13.70 -9.99 -13.14
CA LEU A 505 -13.63 -11.14 -12.23
C LEU A 505 -13.03 -12.39 -12.89
N LEU A 506 -13.31 -12.62 -14.18
CA LEU A 506 -12.71 -13.72 -14.93
C LEU A 506 -11.20 -13.56 -15.07
N GLN A 507 -10.72 -12.33 -15.33
CA GLN A 507 -9.29 -12.07 -15.50
C GLN A 507 -8.48 -12.42 -14.23
N HIS A 508 -9.03 -12.22 -13.03
CA HIS A 508 -8.38 -12.66 -11.79
C HIS A 508 -8.19 -14.19 -11.73
N ASN A 509 -8.94 -14.98 -12.49
CA ASN A 509 -8.66 -16.43 -12.56
C ASN A 509 -7.51 -16.75 -13.52
N ASN A 510 -7.28 -15.86 -14.50
CA ASN A 510 -6.21 -15.99 -15.47
C ASN A 510 -4.85 -15.60 -14.90
N ASP A 511 -4.82 -14.80 -13.83
CA ASP A 511 -3.60 -14.39 -13.13
C ASP A 511 -2.91 -15.56 -12.42
N LEU A 512 -3.67 -16.56 -11.98
CA LEU A 512 -3.19 -17.65 -11.14
C LEU A 512 -2.61 -18.81 -11.94
N TYR A 513 -1.62 -19.51 -11.38
CA TYR A 513 -1.08 -20.74 -11.97
C TYR A 513 -1.65 -22.00 -11.33
N PRO A 514 -1.88 -23.09 -12.09
CA PRO A 514 -1.78 -23.15 -13.54
C PRO A 514 -3.02 -22.53 -14.20
N TYR A 515 -2.85 -21.98 -15.41
CA TYR A 515 -3.97 -21.47 -16.22
C TYR A 515 -3.79 -21.82 -17.69
N ASN A 516 -4.81 -22.40 -18.34
CA ASN A 516 -4.79 -22.77 -19.77
C ASN A 516 -3.51 -23.51 -20.23
N GLY A 517 -3.02 -24.44 -19.40
CA GLY A 517 -1.79 -25.21 -19.69
C GLY A 517 -0.48 -24.47 -19.38
N ILE A 518 -0.55 -23.24 -18.87
CA ILE A 518 0.59 -22.49 -18.32
C ILE A 518 0.76 -22.92 -16.86
N ASP A 519 1.66 -23.88 -16.64
CA ASP A 519 1.96 -24.48 -15.35
C ASP A 519 3.42 -24.23 -14.91
N SER A 520 4.07 -23.27 -15.53
CA SER A 520 5.47 -22.95 -15.28
C SER A 520 5.80 -21.49 -15.60
N ILE A 521 6.85 -21.00 -14.94
CA ILE A 521 7.49 -19.71 -15.20
C ILE A 521 9.00 -19.92 -15.24
N LYS A 522 9.61 -19.48 -16.34
CA LYS A 522 11.06 -19.62 -16.59
C LYS A 522 11.73 -18.26 -16.54
N GLY A 523 12.23 -17.92 -15.36
CA GLY A 523 12.76 -16.60 -15.08
C GLY A 523 11.66 -15.60 -14.74
N PHE A 524 11.97 -14.68 -13.83
CA PHE A 524 11.05 -13.62 -13.40
C PHE A 524 11.55 -12.27 -13.90
N LYS A 525 10.67 -11.48 -14.53
CA LYS A 525 11.01 -10.10 -14.91
C LYS A 525 11.01 -9.20 -13.67
N MET A 526 12.16 -8.64 -13.35
CA MET A 526 12.35 -7.73 -12.22
C MET A 526 12.01 -6.28 -12.60
N LEU A 527 12.01 -5.36 -11.63
CA LEU A 527 11.62 -3.95 -11.85
C LEU A 527 12.52 -3.25 -12.88
N ASP A 528 13.81 -3.59 -12.92
CA ASP A 528 14.78 -3.08 -13.89
C ASP A 528 14.73 -3.79 -15.25
N GLU A 529 13.71 -4.62 -15.46
CA GLU A 529 13.50 -5.49 -16.63
C GLU A 529 14.49 -6.64 -16.79
N SER A 530 15.42 -6.82 -15.86
CA SER A 530 16.29 -8.01 -15.84
C SER A 530 15.48 -9.28 -15.59
N ILE A 531 16.04 -10.42 -16.02
CA ILE A 531 15.44 -11.73 -15.76
C ILE A 531 16.17 -12.38 -14.59
N LEU A 532 15.48 -12.53 -13.46
CA LEU A 532 15.95 -13.34 -12.35
C LEU A 532 15.94 -14.81 -12.77
N GLY A 533 17.13 -15.41 -12.84
CA GLY A 533 17.40 -16.72 -13.40
C GLY A 533 16.89 -17.92 -12.59
N ARG A 534 15.69 -17.84 -12.01
CA ARG A 534 15.04 -18.91 -11.22
C ARG A 534 13.73 -19.30 -11.86
N SER A 535 13.25 -20.50 -11.59
CA SER A 535 12.08 -21.03 -12.30
C SER A 535 11.20 -21.89 -11.41
N ILE A 536 9.93 -21.98 -11.80
CA ILE A 536 8.93 -22.84 -11.19
C ILE A 536 8.23 -23.62 -12.30
N PHE A 537 7.95 -24.90 -12.08
CA PHE A 537 7.30 -25.79 -13.04
C PHE A 537 6.44 -26.82 -12.33
N ASN A 538 5.69 -27.58 -13.15
CA ASN A 538 4.78 -28.62 -12.69
C ASN A 538 3.80 -28.07 -11.64
N ILE A 539 3.34 -26.83 -11.85
CA ILE A 539 2.39 -26.20 -10.94
C ILE A 539 1.05 -26.92 -11.11
N THR A 540 0.62 -27.61 -10.06
CA THR A 540 -0.66 -28.33 -10.05
C THR A 540 -1.57 -27.76 -8.97
N GLU A 541 -2.83 -27.52 -9.33
CA GLU A 541 -3.90 -27.09 -8.42
C GLU A 541 -4.81 -28.29 -8.11
N THR A 542 -5.14 -28.48 -6.83
CA THR A 542 -6.12 -29.48 -6.40
C THR A 542 -7.24 -28.78 -5.63
N ASP A 543 -8.48 -28.93 -6.09
CA ASP A 543 -9.69 -28.30 -5.52
C ASP A 543 -10.61 -29.36 -4.90
N GLY A 544 -10.17 -29.94 -3.78
CA GLY A 544 -10.99 -30.89 -3.04
C GLY A 544 -12.27 -30.29 -2.46
N VAL A 545 -13.32 -31.11 -2.34
CA VAL A 545 -14.56 -30.72 -1.62
C VAL A 545 -14.23 -30.35 -0.17
N ASP A 546 -13.39 -31.15 0.50
CA ASP A 546 -12.80 -30.83 1.80
C ASP A 546 -11.72 -29.77 1.63
N ILE A 547 -11.79 -28.69 2.42
CA ILE A 547 -10.82 -27.59 2.42
C ILE A 547 -9.40 -28.06 2.73
N ASN A 548 -9.24 -29.16 3.46
CA ASN A 548 -7.92 -29.75 3.74
C ASN A 548 -7.27 -30.40 2.52
N ASN A 549 -8.07 -30.71 1.50
CA ASN A 549 -7.63 -31.27 0.22
C ASN A 549 -7.60 -30.19 -0.87
N ARG A 550 -7.56 -28.91 -0.48
CA ARG A 550 -7.28 -27.79 -1.39
C ARG A 550 -5.83 -27.38 -1.25
N TYR A 551 -5.07 -27.44 -2.32
CA TYR A 551 -3.65 -27.11 -2.31
C TYR A 551 -3.06 -26.91 -3.70
N VAL A 552 -1.89 -26.27 -3.73
CA VAL A 552 -1.02 -26.21 -4.89
C VAL A 552 0.25 -27.00 -4.62
N SER A 553 0.80 -27.66 -5.63
CA SER A 553 2.17 -28.20 -5.59
C SER A 553 2.97 -27.67 -6.76
N PHE A 554 4.27 -27.50 -6.59
CA PHE A 554 5.18 -27.05 -7.65
C PHE A 554 6.62 -27.45 -7.37
N ASP A 555 7.43 -27.47 -8.42
CA ASP A 555 8.88 -27.63 -8.34
C ASP A 555 9.56 -26.27 -8.50
N PHE A 556 10.54 -25.97 -7.66
CA PHE A 556 11.41 -24.78 -7.77
C PHE A 556 12.80 -25.20 -8.25
N ARG A 557 13.40 -24.42 -9.16
CA ARG A 557 14.84 -24.51 -9.50
C ARG A 557 15.53 -23.18 -9.28
N ASP A 558 16.68 -23.25 -8.63
CA ASP A 558 17.52 -22.08 -8.34
C ASP A 558 18.32 -21.60 -9.58
N SER A 559 18.24 -22.32 -10.70
CA SER A 559 18.78 -21.86 -11.98
C SER A 559 17.83 -22.18 -13.13
N ILE A 560 17.80 -21.30 -14.15
CA ILE A 560 17.21 -21.65 -15.44
C ILE A 560 18.12 -22.71 -16.07
N THR A 561 17.69 -23.97 -16.07
CA THR A 561 18.32 -25.00 -16.90
C THR A 561 18.03 -24.68 -18.37
N THR A 562 18.96 -23.98 -19.03
CA THR A 562 18.88 -23.65 -20.47
C THR A 562 19.15 -24.84 -21.40
N GLY A 563 19.30 -26.04 -20.84
CA GLY A 563 19.37 -27.29 -21.61
C GLY A 563 19.75 -28.46 -20.73
N ILE A 564 19.47 -29.67 -21.22
CA ILE A 564 20.25 -30.84 -20.83
C ILE A 564 21.69 -30.47 -21.20
N GLN A 565 22.61 -30.35 -20.23
CA GLN A 565 24.00 -30.57 -20.56
C GLN A 565 24.03 -32.00 -21.08
N SER A 566 24.08 -32.18 -22.40
CA SER A 566 24.67 -33.37 -22.96
C SER A 566 26.06 -33.38 -22.35
N ALA A 567 26.24 -34.19 -21.29
CA ALA A 567 27.53 -34.43 -20.68
C ALA A 567 28.50 -34.55 -21.83
N ALA A 568 29.55 -33.69 -21.85
CA ALA A 568 30.42 -33.56 -23.00
C ALA A 568 30.73 -34.96 -23.52
N ILE A 569 30.07 -35.36 -24.61
CA ILE A 569 30.37 -36.64 -25.22
C ILE A 569 31.73 -36.35 -25.80
N LYS A 570 32.77 -36.76 -25.07
CA LYS A 570 34.08 -36.96 -25.67
C LYS A 570 33.82 -38.03 -26.72
N GLU A 571 33.54 -37.61 -27.94
CA GLU A 571 33.65 -38.48 -29.09
C GLU A 571 35.11 -38.91 -29.15
N THR A 572 35.41 -40.05 -28.54
CA THR A 572 36.66 -40.74 -28.81
C THR A 572 36.57 -41.22 -30.26
N ASN A 573 37.31 -40.58 -31.15
CA ASN A 573 37.48 -40.99 -32.56
C ASN A 573 38.28 -42.29 -32.72
N ILE A 574 38.21 -43.18 -31.72
CA ILE A 574 38.91 -44.45 -31.70
C ILE A 574 37.93 -45.48 -32.24
N SER A 575 38.15 -45.93 -33.48
CA SER A 575 37.55 -47.17 -33.97
C SER A 575 38.15 -48.32 -33.17
N ASP A 576 37.31 -49.10 -32.51
CA ASP A 576 37.72 -50.28 -31.72
C ASP A 576 37.27 -51.59 -32.37
N ASN A 577 36.78 -51.52 -33.62
CA ASN A 577 36.22 -52.60 -34.42
C ASN A 577 35.07 -53.36 -33.74
N ARG A 578 34.53 -52.92 -32.60
CA ARG A 578 33.45 -53.61 -31.91
C ARG A 578 32.15 -53.52 -32.69
N ILE A 579 31.50 -54.67 -32.82
CA ILE A 579 30.24 -54.83 -33.53
C ILE A 579 29.14 -55.02 -32.51
N TYR A 580 28.02 -54.35 -32.73
CA TYR A 580 26.84 -54.37 -31.87
C TYR A 580 25.59 -54.73 -32.66
N THR A 581 24.63 -55.37 -32.00
CA THR A 581 23.25 -55.48 -32.50
C THR A 581 22.53 -54.14 -32.43
N LEU A 582 21.36 -54.02 -33.06
CA LEU A 582 20.55 -52.79 -33.03
C LEU A 582 20.04 -52.43 -31.62
N ASP A 583 19.89 -53.40 -30.72
CA ASP A 583 19.58 -53.21 -29.30
C ASP A 583 20.82 -52.99 -28.43
N GLY A 584 22.00 -52.83 -29.03
CA GLY A 584 23.23 -52.41 -28.35
C GLY A 584 24.05 -53.51 -27.68
N ARG A 585 23.79 -54.80 -27.98
CA ARG A 585 24.58 -55.92 -27.44
C ARG A 585 25.85 -56.10 -28.26
N PHE A 586 26.99 -56.20 -27.59
CA PHE A 586 28.28 -56.50 -28.23
C PHE A 586 28.32 -57.94 -28.76
N VAL A 587 28.74 -58.12 -30.01
CA VAL A 587 28.73 -59.43 -30.71
C VAL A 587 30.09 -59.79 -31.33
N GLY A 588 31.17 -59.11 -30.94
CA GLY A 588 32.54 -59.39 -31.39
C GLY A 588 33.11 -58.28 -32.28
N THR A 589 34.25 -58.54 -32.90
CA THR A 589 34.97 -57.58 -33.76
C THR A 589 35.14 -58.06 -35.20
N ASP A 590 34.76 -59.31 -35.48
CA ASP A 590 34.91 -59.95 -36.77
C ASP A 590 33.55 -60.07 -37.45
N LYS A 591 33.43 -59.50 -38.64
CA LYS A 591 32.19 -59.56 -39.43
C LYS A 591 31.91 -60.97 -39.89
N ASP A 592 32.93 -61.80 -40.16
CA ASP A 592 32.78 -63.08 -40.85
C ASP A 592 32.19 -64.20 -40.00
N ILE A 593 32.06 -63.98 -38.69
CA ILE A 593 31.46 -64.95 -37.74
C ILE A 593 30.02 -64.63 -37.31
N LEU A 594 29.49 -63.45 -37.62
CA LEU A 594 28.11 -63.07 -37.28
C LEU A 594 27.03 -63.86 -38.05
N SER A 595 25.85 -64.03 -37.48
CA SER A 595 24.68 -64.53 -38.21
C SER A 595 24.10 -63.46 -39.15
N ARG A 596 23.25 -63.82 -40.11
CA ARG A 596 22.58 -62.85 -40.99
C ARG A 596 21.78 -61.84 -40.17
N GLY A 597 21.95 -60.55 -40.45
CA GLY A 597 21.33 -59.50 -39.66
C GLY A 597 21.88 -58.11 -39.93
N ILE A 598 21.33 -57.13 -39.20
CA ILE A 598 21.76 -55.72 -39.24
C ILE A 598 22.56 -55.42 -37.98
N TYR A 599 23.77 -54.93 -38.16
CA TYR A 599 24.71 -54.66 -37.08
C TYR A 599 25.22 -53.22 -37.18
N ILE A 600 25.76 -52.72 -36.07
CA ILE A 600 26.38 -51.41 -35.94
C ILE A 600 27.87 -51.64 -35.66
N GLN A 601 28.74 -51.09 -36.50
CA GLN A 601 30.19 -51.01 -36.24
C GLN A 601 30.66 -49.62 -36.65
N ASP A 602 31.49 -48.99 -35.83
CA ASP A 602 32.05 -47.65 -36.11
C ASP A 602 30.97 -46.63 -36.53
N ARG A 603 29.84 -46.63 -35.82
CA ARG A 603 28.68 -45.74 -36.06
C ARG A 603 27.96 -45.97 -37.40
N LYS A 604 28.32 -46.99 -38.17
CA LYS A 604 27.66 -47.36 -39.42
C LYS A 604 26.88 -48.65 -39.27
N LYS A 605 25.68 -48.67 -39.82
CA LYS A 605 24.91 -49.89 -39.98
C LYS A 605 25.48 -50.68 -41.15
N PHE A 606 25.67 -51.97 -40.97
CA PHE A 606 25.99 -52.89 -42.06
C PHE A 606 25.11 -54.13 -41.97
N VAL A 607 24.89 -54.76 -43.12
CA VAL A 607 24.11 -55.99 -43.25
C VAL A 607 25.07 -57.13 -43.50
N LYS A 608 24.84 -58.26 -42.84
CA LYS A 608 25.52 -59.52 -43.11
C LYS A 608 24.56 -60.56 -43.66
#